data_AF-A0ABD5A1K5-F1
#
_entry.id   AF-A0ABD5A1K5-F1
#
_cell.length_a   1.000
_cell.length_b   1.000
_cell.length_c   1.000
_cell.angle_alpha   90.00
_cell.angle_beta   90.00
_cell.angle_gamma   90.00
#
_symmetry.space_group_name_H-M   'P 1'
#
loop_
_entity.id
_entity.type
_entity.pdbx_description
1 polymer ?
#
loop_
_entity_poly.entity_id
_entity_poly.type
_entity_poly.pdbx_seq_one_letter_code
_entity_poly.pdbx_strand_id
1 'polypeptide(L)' 'MRTGASTKSPIIETLPINTEIKYDAYYRAGKYVWLRQPRANGQYGYLVGRLNNQAWGTYR' A
#
# COMPACT_ATOMS: atom_id res chain seq x y z
N MET A 1 -2.53 0.28 -6.20
CA MET A 1 -1.12 0.43 -5.82
C MET A 1 -0.53 1.67 -6.46
N ARG A 2 0.39 2.36 -5.79
CA ARG A 2 0.96 3.64 -6.24
C ARG A 2 2.48 3.67 -6.14
N THR A 3 3.13 4.57 -6.88
CA THR A 3 4.60 4.77 -6.84
C THR A 3 5.10 5.44 -5.56
N GLY A 4 4.20 6.01 -4.76
CA GLY A 4 4.52 6.66 -3.49
C GLY A 4 3.39 6.55 -2.49
N ALA A 5 3.69 6.79 -1.21
CA ALA A 5 2.76 6.78 -0.08
C ALA A 5 1.86 8.04 -0.05
N SER A 6 1.22 8.35 -1.18
CA SER A 6 0.35 9.50 -1.35
C SER A 6 -0.77 9.18 -2.35
N THR A 7 -1.96 9.72 -2.09
CA THR A 7 -3.09 9.62 -3.03
C THR A 7 -2.86 10.39 -4.33
N LYS A 8 -1.88 11.30 -4.35
CA LYS A 8 -1.46 12.05 -5.55
C LYS A 8 -0.41 11.32 -6.38
N SER A 9 0.21 10.26 -5.86
CA SER A 9 1.23 9.51 -6.59
C SER A 9 0.62 8.71 -7.75
N PRO A 10 1.30 8.58 -8.89
CA PRO A 10 0.87 7.74 -10.01
C PRO A 10 0.46 6.33 -9.58
N ILE A 11 -0.58 5.81 -10.23
CA ILE A 11 -1.06 4.44 -10.03
C ILE A 11 -0.14 3.50 -10.80
N ILE A 12 0.37 2.46 -10.12
CA ILE A 12 1.12 1.37 -10.76
C ILE A 12 0.13 0.35 -11.33
N GLU A 13 -0.80 -0.09 -10.49
CA GLU A 13 -1.82 -1.09 -10.84
C GLU A 13 -3.00 -1.00 -9.87
N THR A 14 -4.16 -1.51 -10.27
CA THR A 14 -5.32 -1.72 -9.39
C THR A 14 -5.40 -3.19 -9.03
N LEU A 15 -5.44 -3.49 -7.74
CA LEU A 15 -5.48 -4.86 -7.26
C LEU A 15 -6.93 -5.31 -7.06
N PRO A 16 -7.32 -6.50 -7.53
CA PRO A 16 -8.62 -7.06 -7.24
C PRO A 16 -8.77 -7.35 -5.74
N ILE A 17 -10.02 -7.43 -5.29
CA ILE A 17 -10.33 -7.83 -3.91
C ILE A 17 -9.79 -9.24 -3.63
N ASN A 18 -9.35 -9.49 -2.40
CA ASN A 18 -8.69 -10.73 -1.95
C ASN A 18 -7.31 -11.01 -2.56
N THR A 19 -6.65 -10.01 -3.13
CA THR A 19 -5.24 -10.14 -3.49
C THR A 19 -4.37 -10.18 -2.23
N GLU A 20 -3.56 -11.22 -2.10
CA GLU A 20 -2.53 -11.30 -1.07
C GLU A 20 -1.26 -10.57 -1.52
N ILE A 21 -0.67 -9.80 -0.61
CA ILE A 21 0.47 -8.94 -0.92
C ILE A 21 1.46 -9.02 0.23
N LYS A 22 2.71 -9.31 -0.10
CA LYS A 22 3.82 -9.23 0.85
C LYS A 22 4.31 -7.79 0.93
N TYR A 23 4.39 -7.25 2.15
CA TYR A 23 4.95 -5.94 2.42
C TYR A 23 6.11 -6.07 3.41
N ASP A 24 7.07 -5.17 3.35
CA ASP A 24 8.26 -5.19 4.19
C ASP A 24 8.31 -4.02 5.19
N ALA A 25 7.56 -2.95 4.91
CA ALA A 25 7.48 -1.76 5.75
C ALA A 25 6.10 -1.10 5.65
N TYR A 26 5.84 -0.18 6.57
CA TYR A 26 4.66 0.68 6.51
C TYR A 26 5.01 2.13 6.84
N TYR A 27 4.19 3.05 6.33
CA TYR A 27 4.32 4.48 6.55
C TYR A 27 2.97 5.09 6.92
N ARG A 28 2.93 5.93 7.96
CA ARG A 28 1.70 6.58 8.42
C ARG A 28 1.69 8.02 7.91
N ALA A 29 0.68 8.39 7.14
CA ALA A 29 0.52 9.71 6.53
C ALA A 29 -0.88 10.25 6.82
N GLY A 30 -0.99 11.07 7.86
CA GLY A 30 -2.27 11.59 8.34
C GLY A 30 -3.23 10.45 8.68
N LYS A 31 -4.37 10.38 7.98
CA LYS A 31 -5.38 9.32 8.17
C LYS A 31 -5.08 7.99 7.49
N TYR A 32 -4.04 7.92 6.66
CA TYR A 32 -3.71 6.73 5.89
C TYR A 32 -2.52 5.99 6.48
N VAL A 33 -2.60 4.66 6.50
CA VAL A 33 -1.43 3.79 6.67
C VAL A 33 -1.14 3.17 5.31
N TRP A 34 0.06 3.41 4.82
CA TRP A 34 0.58 2.88 3.57
C TRP A 34 1.47 1.68 3.84
N LEU A 35 1.25 0.59 3.12
CA LEU A 35 2.09 -0.61 3.13
C LEU A 35 3.04 -0.53 1.94
N ARG A 36 4.33 -0.75 2.19
CA ARG A 36 5.37 -0.79 1.15
C ARG A 36 5.54 -2.23 0.68
N GLN A 37 5.24 -2.46 -0.59
CA GLN A 37 5.52 -3.73 -1.27
C GLN A 37 6.81 -3.57 -2.09
N PRO A 38 7.86 -4.33 -1.77
CA PRO A 38 9.04 -4.47 -2.63
C PRO A 38 8.66 -5.07 -3.98
N ARG A 39 9.23 -4.53 -5.04
CA ARG A 39 9.12 -5.04 -6.41
C ARG A 39 10.52 -5.33 -6.96
N ALA A 40 10.55 -5.98 -8.13
CA ALA A 40 11.78 -6.18 -8.88
C ALA A 40 12.50 -4.85 -9.16
N ASN A 41 13.82 -4.92 -9.37
CA ASN A 41 14.67 -3.77 -9.72
C ASN A 41 14.70 -2.65 -8.68
N GLY A 42 14.54 -2.98 -7.39
CA GLY A 42 14.60 -2.01 -6.30
C GLY A 42 13.43 -1.02 -6.30
N GLN A 43 12.37 -1.31 -7.05
CA GLN A 43 11.16 -0.50 -7.06
C GLN A 43 10.29 -0.83 -5.85
N TYR A 44 9.47 0.14 -5.47
CA TYR A 44 8.49 -0.01 -4.42
C TYR A 44 7.15 0.45 -4.93
N GLY A 45 6.10 -0.19 -4.45
CA GLY A 45 4.81 0.46 -4.49
C GLY A 45 4.11 0.44 -3.16
N TYR A 46 3.12 1.30 -3.08
CA TYR A 46 2.46 1.68 -1.86
C TYR A 46 0.97 1.45 -1.99
N LEU A 47 0.41 0.81 -0.99
CA LEU A 47 -1.01 0.49 -0.90
C LEU A 47 -1.57 0.98 0.42
N VAL A 48 -2.83 1.41 0.41
CA VAL A 48 -3.50 1.80 1.65
C VAL A 48 -3.87 0.54 2.40
N GLY A 49 -3.23 0.29 3.53
CA GLY A 49 -3.61 -0.76 4.48
C GLY A 49 -4.70 -0.29 5.44
N ARG A 50 -4.67 0.97 5.87
CA ARG A 50 -5.68 1.53 6.78
C ARG A 50 -6.09 2.95 6.40
N LEU A 51 -7.35 3.28 6.67
CA LEU A 51 -7.91 4.63 6.61
C LEU A 51 -8.68 4.91 7.90
N ASN A 52 -8.33 5.96 8.65
CA ASN A 52 -9.00 6.32 9.92
C ASN A 52 -9.12 5.12 10.88
N ASN A 53 -8.01 4.39 11.09
CA ASN A 53 -7.95 3.13 11.85
C ASN A 53 -8.79 1.96 11.30
N GLN A 54 -9.59 2.14 10.25
CA GLN A 54 -10.27 1.05 9.56
C GLN A 54 -9.30 0.32 8.64
N ALA A 55 -9.13 -0.98 8.88
CA ALA A 55 -8.34 -1.86 8.03
C ALA A 55 -9.03 -2.10 6.68
N TRP A 56 -8.27 -1.96 5.59
CA TRP A 56 -8.71 -2.23 4.21
C TRP A 56 -8.22 -3.60 3.72
N GLY A 57 -8.07 -4.54 4.66
CA GLY A 57 -7.57 -5.88 4.41
C GLY A 57 -7.40 -6.65 5.72
N THR A 58 -7.01 -7.91 5.59
CA THR A 58 -6.63 -8.75 6.74
C THR A 58 -5.11 -8.79 6.82
N TYR A 59 -4.57 -8.73 8.04
CA TYR A 59 -3.14 -8.83 8.32
C TYR A 59 -2.87 -10.18 8.99
N ARG A 60 -1.83 -10.88 8.57
CA ARG A 60 -1.42 -12.17 9.10
C ARG A 60 0.08 -12.21 9.29
#